data_AF-A0A382GSE2-F1
#
_entry.id   AF-A0A382GSE2-F1
#
_cell.length_a   1.000
_cell.length_b   1.000
_cell.length_c   1.000
_cell.angle_alpha   90.00
_cell.angle_beta   90.00
_cell.angle_gamma   90.00
#
_symmetry.space_group_name_H-M   'P 1'
#
loop_
_entity.id
_entity.type
_entity.pdbx_description
1 polymer ?
#
loop_
_entity_poly.entity_id
_entity_poly.type
_entity_poly.pdbx_seq_one_letter_code
_entity_poly.pdbx_strand_id
1 'polypeptide(L)'
;MMISNLKNPKDLVICLKFLIHLSLTDEESAQSIKSIITKHMGIHFEENESQAENLLAPLDDKELIKLTIESFIHMQEEEEVTKKGIMLMIEEIIFADEEVLPSERKFYDMAKKYLKFHAYKVHPTVELFEYLNVLNLVSASDFANIDEFAEIWIKYMGPDIRVYYNEAFQNLKNLDLEEQIKKIGSDLQKLKDIDDEQKLSIRSMVEEIIFADDEFTDEEKIIYDLLLENMELTSGIEDSGNKMGFKEIFSHIENNRYFNIFINVVIVFTGILVGFETNKSLVEDYPLFFHTIDQTIKYIFLFEILIRFIAKWNKPLEFFSDGWNIFDSLLVIASFLPFGAYPFILRILRLFRFTRIFRRVPQLRMIIISLIQSIKPIGFVGIILVTMVYIYGVVGTTAFSKNDPVHFGSLGIAMVSLVRAATFEDWTDLMYIQMYGCDNYGYESTPEKCTSPSRMPNFSIFFFISFIIISGLIIINLVIGVIIQSMF
;
A
#
# COMPACT_ATOMS: atom_id res chain seq x y z
N MET A 1 -18.99 18.71 14.24
CA MET A 1 -19.23 19.67 15.34
C MET A 1 -20.71 19.54 15.71
N MET A 2 -21.07 19.11 16.92
CA MET A 2 -22.51 19.05 17.28
C MET A 2 -23.07 20.46 17.41
N ILE A 3 -24.25 20.70 16.85
CA ILE A 3 -24.99 21.95 17.04
C ILE A 3 -25.70 21.85 18.40
N SER A 4 -24.99 22.14 19.48
CA SER A 4 -25.47 21.87 20.85
C SER A 4 -26.47 22.90 21.38
N ASN A 5 -26.59 24.08 20.74
CA ASN A 5 -27.42 25.21 21.20
C ASN A 5 -28.25 25.82 20.05
N LEU A 6 -29.25 25.09 19.55
CA LEU A 6 -30.26 25.63 18.62
C LEU A 6 -31.37 26.34 19.39
N LYS A 7 -31.59 27.63 19.14
CA LYS A 7 -32.78 28.35 19.64
C LYS A 7 -34.04 27.89 18.91
N ASN A 8 -33.92 27.62 17.60
CA ASN A 8 -35.03 27.27 16.73
C ASN A 8 -34.80 25.90 16.03
N PRO A 9 -34.77 24.77 16.77
CA PRO A 9 -34.50 23.46 16.18
C PRO A 9 -35.57 23.01 15.18
N LYS A 10 -36.82 23.43 15.38
CA LYS A 10 -37.95 23.12 14.49
C LYS A 10 -37.79 23.71 13.09
N ASP A 11 -37.33 24.96 13.00
CA ASP A 11 -37.14 25.66 11.72
C ASP A 11 -36.02 24.98 10.90
N LEU A 12 -34.98 24.49 11.57
CA LEU A 12 -33.92 23.70 10.93
C LEU A 12 -34.43 22.36 10.40
N VAL A 13 -35.23 21.63 11.17
CA VAL A 13 -35.84 20.35 10.73
C VAL A 13 -36.74 20.56 9.52
N ILE A 14 -37.50 21.66 9.47
CA ILE A 14 -38.32 22.05 8.31
C ILE A 14 -37.44 22.21 7.06
N CYS A 15 -36.36 22.98 7.17
CA CYS A 15 -35.42 23.17 6.07
C CYS A 15 -34.78 21.85 5.61
N LEU A 16 -34.35 21.00 6.55
CA LEU A 16 -33.71 19.71 6.24
C LEU A 16 -34.66 18.73 5.56
N LYS A 17 -35.93 18.64 5.98
CA LYS A 17 -36.93 17.79 5.34
C LYS A 17 -37.21 18.25 3.90
N PHE A 18 -37.23 19.57 3.65
CA PHE A 18 -37.37 20.07 2.30
C PHE A 18 -36.13 19.78 1.45
N LEU A 19 -34.91 19.90 2.00
CA LEU A 19 -33.68 19.51 1.31
C LEU A 19 -33.68 18.02 0.95
N ILE A 20 -34.05 17.14 1.89
CA ILE A 20 -34.20 15.69 1.64
C ILE A 20 -35.24 15.41 0.56
N HIS A 21 -36.33 16.18 0.50
CA HIS A 21 -37.32 16.04 -0.56
C HIS A 21 -36.78 16.46 -1.95
N LEU A 22 -35.90 17.45 -2.00
CA LEU A 22 -35.26 17.94 -3.22
C LEU A 22 -34.10 17.05 -3.70
N SER A 23 -33.47 16.33 -2.78
CA SER A 23 -32.39 15.39 -3.02
C SER A 23 -33.04 14.07 -3.42
N LEU A 24 -32.91 13.64 -4.68
CA LEU A 24 -33.54 12.41 -5.17
C LEU A 24 -32.77 11.18 -4.65
N THR A 25 -32.91 10.88 -3.36
CA THR A 25 -32.05 9.91 -2.65
C THR A 25 -32.46 8.46 -2.91
N ASP A 26 -31.51 7.61 -3.28
CA ASP A 26 -31.66 6.16 -3.18
C ASP A 26 -31.54 5.70 -1.70
N GLU A 27 -31.69 4.39 -1.44
CA GLU A 27 -31.64 3.86 -0.08
C GLU A 27 -30.27 4.06 0.61
N GLU A 28 -29.19 4.19 -0.16
CA GLU A 28 -27.82 4.36 0.36
C GLU A 28 -27.58 5.82 0.73
N SER A 29 -27.92 6.77 -0.16
CA SER A 29 -27.88 8.22 0.11
C SER A 29 -28.76 8.61 1.30
N ALA A 30 -29.95 7.99 1.41
CA ALA A 30 -30.86 8.23 2.54
C ALA A 30 -30.26 7.82 3.90
N GLN A 31 -29.48 6.73 3.95
CA GLN A 31 -28.77 6.31 5.16
C GLN A 31 -27.61 7.25 5.50
N SER A 32 -26.85 7.69 4.51
CA SER A 32 -25.76 8.66 4.66
C SER A 32 -26.26 9.98 5.24
N ILE A 33 -27.30 10.56 4.64
CA ILE A 33 -27.93 11.82 5.09
C ILE A 33 -28.45 11.69 6.52
N LYS A 34 -29.08 10.55 6.86
CA LYS A 34 -29.56 10.30 8.23
C LYS A 34 -28.40 10.29 9.23
N SER A 35 -27.27 9.64 8.89
CA SER A 35 -26.07 9.63 9.73
C SER A 35 -25.53 11.05 9.96
N ILE A 36 -25.47 11.88 8.92
CA ILE A 36 -25.03 13.28 9.00
C ILE A 36 -25.94 14.10 9.91
N ILE A 37 -27.27 13.99 9.74
CA ILE A 37 -28.24 14.69 10.57
C ILE A 37 -28.10 14.28 12.04
N THR A 38 -27.96 12.98 12.33
CA THR A 38 -27.76 12.49 13.70
C THR A 38 -26.43 12.98 14.30
N LYS A 39 -25.35 13.03 13.51
CA LYS A 39 -24.03 13.54 13.93
C LYS A 39 -24.09 15.00 14.37
N HIS A 40 -24.86 15.83 13.68
CA HIS A 40 -24.92 17.27 13.96
C HIS A 40 -26.05 17.68 14.92
N MET A 41 -27.22 17.05 14.88
CA MET A 41 -28.39 17.42 15.70
C MET A 41 -28.72 16.45 16.84
N GLY A 42 -28.24 15.21 16.79
CA GLY A 42 -28.56 14.19 17.79
C GLY A 42 -30.06 14.03 18.02
N ILE A 43 -30.48 14.10 19.30
CA ILE A 43 -31.86 13.88 19.76
C ILE A 43 -32.82 14.98 19.26
N HIS A 44 -32.32 16.19 18.95
CA HIS A 44 -33.17 17.32 18.56
C HIS A 44 -33.89 17.12 17.22
N PHE A 45 -33.33 16.31 16.30
CA PHE A 45 -34.02 15.97 15.06
C PHE A 45 -35.23 15.08 15.34
N GLU A 46 -35.04 13.98 16.08
CA GLU A 46 -36.09 13.00 16.38
C GLU A 46 -37.28 13.62 17.14
N GLU A 47 -37.00 14.52 18.08
CA GLU A 47 -38.05 15.20 18.87
C GLU A 47 -38.94 16.13 18.03
N ASN A 48 -38.41 16.69 16.94
CA ASN A 48 -39.09 17.70 16.12
C ASN A 48 -39.56 17.15 14.76
N GLU A 49 -39.11 15.95 14.38
CA GLU A 49 -39.41 15.32 13.08
C GLU A 49 -40.91 15.15 12.84
N SER A 50 -41.65 14.55 13.79
CA SER A 50 -43.09 14.32 13.64
C SER A 50 -43.89 15.63 13.56
N GLN A 51 -43.41 16.70 14.20
CA GLN A 51 -44.08 17.99 14.12
C GLN A 51 -43.85 18.65 12.76
N ALA A 52 -42.62 18.59 12.25
CA ALA A 52 -42.29 19.10 10.92
C ALA A 52 -43.04 18.34 9.82
N GLU A 53 -43.12 17.01 9.89
CA GLU A 53 -43.86 16.21 8.90
C GLU A 53 -45.34 16.57 8.83
N ASN A 54 -46.00 16.76 9.98
CA ASN A 54 -47.40 17.19 10.02
C ASN A 54 -47.62 18.60 9.44
N LEU A 55 -46.62 19.47 9.53
CA LEU A 55 -46.65 20.83 8.96
C LEU A 55 -46.37 20.84 7.45
N LEU A 56 -45.54 19.93 6.96
CA LEU A 56 -45.12 19.85 5.56
C LEU A 56 -46.09 19.04 4.68
N ALA A 57 -46.69 17.98 5.22
CA ALA A 57 -47.56 17.06 4.48
C ALA A 57 -48.74 17.69 3.69
N PRO A 58 -49.40 18.78 4.14
CA PRO A 58 -50.51 19.38 3.41
C PRO A 58 -50.09 20.47 2.41
N LEU A 59 -48.81 20.85 2.33
CA LEU A 59 -48.34 22.03 1.59
C LEU A 59 -47.98 21.69 0.13
N ASP A 60 -48.23 22.64 -0.77
CA ASP A 60 -47.70 22.57 -2.14
C ASP A 60 -46.23 23.03 -2.23
N ASP A 61 -45.54 22.76 -3.35
CA ASP A 61 -44.12 23.12 -3.55
C ASP A 61 -43.83 24.61 -3.31
N LYS A 62 -44.78 25.49 -3.61
CA LYS A 62 -44.62 26.94 -3.46
C LYS A 62 -44.76 27.36 -1.99
N GLU A 63 -45.68 26.73 -1.28
CA GLU A 63 -45.87 26.89 0.16
C GLU A 63 -44.68 26.31 0.95
N LEU A 64 -44.12 25.17 0.52
CA LEU A 64 -42.90 24.58 1.08
C LEU A 64 -41.70 25.51 0.95
N ILE A 65 -41.48 26.10 -0.24
CA ILE A 65 -40.41 27.09 -0.45
C ILE A 65 -40.61 28.30 0.46
N LYS A 66 -41.85 28.81 0.57
CA LYS A 66 -42.15 29.97 1.40
C LYS A 66 -41.86 29.70 2.89
N LEU A 67 -42.30 28.55 3.39
CA LEU A 67 -42.08 28.13 4.78
C LEU A 67 -40.59 27.91 5.06
N THR A 68 -39.85 27.35 4.11
CA THR A 68 -38.39 27.18 4.19
C THR A 68 -37.67 28.54 4.28
N ILE A 69 -38.08 29.52 3.47
CA ILE A 69 -37.53 30.88 3.53
C ILE A 69 -37.81 31.54 4.89
N GLU A 70 -39.04 31.43 5.40
CA GLU A 70 -39.42 31.95 6.72
C GLU A 70 -38.58 31.30 7.84
N SER A 71 -38.35 29.99 7.73
CA SER A 71 -37.51 29.22 8.66
C SER A 71 -36.04 29.70 8.64
N PHE A 72 -35.45 29.94 7.47
CA PHE A 72 -34.11 30.54 7.38
C PHE A 72 -34.04 31.95 7.95
N ILE A 73 -35.09 32.76 7.79
CA ILE A 73 -35.17 34.11 8.34
C ILE A 73 -35.22 34.05 9.88
N HIS A 74 -36.01 33.15 10.47
CA HIS A 74 -36.05 32.95 11.93
C HIS A 74 -34.70 32.51 12.48
N MET A 75 -33.97 31.66 11.74
CA MET A 75 -32.63 31.21 12.11
C MET A 75 -31.54 32.29 11.93
N GLN A 76 -31.84 33.49 11.41
CA GLN A 76 -30.87 34.60 11.40
C GLN A 76 -30.44 35.03 12.82
N GLU A 77 -31.29 34.82 13.83
CA GLU A 77 -31.06 35.18 15.24
C GLU A 77 -30.17 34.19 16.00
N GLU A 78 -29.79 33.07 15.35
CA GLU A 78 -28.83 32.12 15.88
C GLU A 78 -27.43 32.74 15.93
N GLU A 79 -26.59 32.23 16.86
CA GLU A 79 -25.19 32.65 16.94
C GLU A 79 -24.44 32.32 15.63
N GLU A 80 -23.42 33.11 15.28
CA GLU A 80 -22.61 32.86 14.06
C GLU A 80 -22.02 31.45 14.03
N VAL A 81 -21.65 30.91 15.20
CA VAL A 81 -21.15 29.54 15.35
C VAL A 81 -22.23 28.52 14.99
N THR A 82 -23.47 28.74 15.42
CA THR A 82 -24.63 27.89 15.11
C THR A 82 -24.99 27.99 13.64
N LYS A 83 -25.02 29.20 13.06
CA LYS A 83 -25.27 29.41 11.62
C LYS A 83 -24.21 28.73 10.75
N LYS A 84 -22.94 28.76 11.18
CA LYS A 84 -21.86 28.00 10.54
C LYS A 84 -22.10 26.50 10.62
N GLY A 85 -22.51 25.97 11.79
CA GLY A 85 -22.85 24.55 11.94
C GLY A 85 -24.00 24.12 11.03
N ILE A 86 -25.04 24.95 10.88
CA ILE A 86 -26.18 24.72 9.99
C ILE A 86 -25.71 24.64 8.53
N MET A 87 -24.89 25.61 8.09
CA MET A 87 -24.37 25.64 6.73
C MET A 87 -23.47 24.43 6.43
N LEU A 88 -22.57 24.07 7.35
CA LEU A 88 -21.72 22.88 7.21
C LEU A 88 -22.54 21.59 7.09
N MET A 89 -23.63 21.46 7.86
CA MET A 89 -24.51 20.29 7.76
C MET A 89 -25.24 20.24 6.41
N ILE A 90 -25.74 21.38 5.92
CA ILE A 90 -26.37 21.47 4.60
C ILE A 90 -25.34 21.09 3.52
N GLU A 91 -24.09 21.50 3.66
CA GLU A 91 -22.99 21.14 2.74
C GLU A 91 -22.68 19.64 2.79
N GLU A 92 -22.50 19.05 3.97
CA GLU A 92 -22.29 17.60 4.13
C GLU A 92 -23.44 16.78 3.49
N ILE A 93 -24.68 17.27 3.55
CA ILE A 93 -25.83 16.61 2.92
C ILE A 93 -25.80 16.71 1.39
N ILE A 94 -25.54 17.91 0.85
CA ILE A 94 -25.52 18.13 -0.61
C ILE A 94 -24.38 17.38 -1.29
N PHE A 95 -23.27 17.13 -0.58
CA PHE A 95 -22.13 16.35 -1.08
C PHE A 95 -22.11 14.89 -0.63
N ALA A 96 -23.19 14.41 0.01
CA ALA A 96 -23.28 12.99 0.32
C ALA A 96 -23.21 12.13 -0.96
N ASP A 97 -23.66 12.70 -2.09
CA ASP A 97 -23.64 12.08 -3.40
C ASP A 97 -22.58 12.70 -4.31
N GLU A 98 -22.04 11.92 -5.26
CA GLU A 98 -21.06 12.42 -6.21
C GLU A 98 -21.62 13.58 -7.05
N GLU A 99 -22.90 13.61 -7.41
CA GLU A 99 -23.51 14.63 -8.27
C GLU A 99 -24.45 15.58 -7.53
N VAL A 100 -24.12 16.89 -7.52
CA VAL A 100 -24.97 17.94 -6.95
C VAL A 100 -26.09 18.33 -7.91
N LEU A 101 -27.35 18.20 -7.48
CA LEU A 101 -28.53 18.52 -8.27
C LEU A 101 -28.76 20.05 -8.38
N PRO A 102 -29.33 20.54 -9.51
CA PRO A 102 -29.71 21.95 -9.64
C PRO A 102 -30.73 22.43 -8.58
N SER A 103 -31.55 21.53 -8.03
CA SER A 103 -32.50 21.79 -6.94
C SER A 103 -31.79 22.06 -5.62
N GLU A 104 -30.83 21.21 -5.26
CA GLU A 104 -29.97 21.35 -4.07
C GLU A 104 -29.17 22.65 -4.11
N ARG A 105 -28.63 22.99 -5.27
CA ARG A 105 -27.92 24.26 -5.47
C ARG A 105 -28.82 25.47 -5.19
N LYS A 106 -30.05 25.47 -5.71
CA LYS A 106 -31.01 26.56 -5.44
C LYS A 106 -31.41 26.63 -3.96
N PHE A 107 -31.50 25.48 -3.29
CA PHE A 107 -31.74 25.43 -1.86
C PHE A 107 -30.56 26.02 -1.08
N TYR A 108 -29.33 25.67 -1.44
CA TYR A 108 -28.13 26.24 -0.84
C TYR A 108 -28.03 27.76 -1.02
N ASP A 109 -28.31 28.27 -2.22
CA ASP A 109 -28.36 29.71 -2.50
C ASP A 109 -29.42 30.42 -1.65
N MET A 110 -30.56 29.77 -1.43
CA MET A 110 -31.62 30.25 -0.55
C MET A 110 -31.14 30.30 0.90
N ALA A 111 -30.55 29.21 1.40
CA ALA A 111 -30.00 29.13 2.75
C ALA A 111 -28.99 30.26 2.99
N LYS A 112 -28.00 30.40 2.12
CA LYS A 112 -26.99 31.45 2.17
C LYS A 112 -27.58 32.87 2.18
N LYS A 113 -28.52 33.13 1.27
CA LYS A 113 -29.16 34.44 1.13
C LYS A 113 -29.99 34.81 2.37
N TYR A 114 -30.82 33.87 2.84
CA TYR A 114 -31.79 34.13 3.91
C TYR A 114 -31.25 33.88 5.31
N LEU A 115 -30.20 33.08 5.50
CA LEU A 115 -29.47 32.99 6.76
C LEU A 115 -28.48 34.16 6.94
N LYS A 116 -28.24 34.94 5.86
CA LYS A 116 -27.24 36.03 5.78
C LYS A 116 -25.83 35.58 6.16
N PHE A 117 -25.49 34.35 5.81
CA PHE A 117 -24.18 33.80 6.06
C PHE A 117 -23.18 34.34 5.03
N HIS A 118 -22.18 35.09 5.49
CA HIS A 118 -21.09 35.62 4.65
C HIS A 118 -19.82 34.84 5.00
N ALA A 119 -19.63 33.64 4.45
CA ALA A 119 -18.42 32.90 4.76
C ALA A 119 -17.93 32.06 3.58
N TYR A 120 -17.41 32.74 2.56
CA TYR A 120 -16.26 32.14 1.88
C TYR A 120 -15.06 32.92 2.30
N LYS A 121 -14.18 32.20 2.98
CA LYS A 121 -12.85 32.68 3.26
C LYS A 121 -12.03 32.77 1.96
N VAL A 122 -12.37 31.94 0.97
CA VAL A 122 -11.70 31.88 -0.33
C VAL A 122 -12.73 31.85 -1.45
N HIS A 123 -12.59 32.70 -2.45
CA HIS A 123 -13.39 32.58 -3.68
C HIS A 123 -12.76 31.55 -4.63
N PRO A 124 -13.52 30.55 -5.11
CA PRO A 124 -12.98 29.57 -6.05
C PRO A 124 -12.66 30.23 -7.39
N THR A 125 -11.51 29.87 -7.97
CA THR A 125 -11.02 30.32 -9.27
C THR A 125 -10.38 29.14 -10.01
N VAL A 126 -10.38 29.15 -11.34
CA VAL A 126 -9.79 28.05 -12.13
C VAL A 126 -8.30 27.92 -11.82
N GLU A 127 -7.59 29.05 -11.71
CA GLU A 127 -6.18 29.12 -11.38
C GLU A 127 -5.82 28.45 -10.05
N LEU A 128 -6.63 28.67 -9.00
CA LEU A 128 -6.43 28.03 -7.71
C LEU A 128 -6.64 26.51 -7.80
N PHE A 129 -7.63 26.06 -8.57
CA PHE A 129 -7.88 24.62 -8.78
C PHE A 129 -6.81 23.96 -9.66
N GLU A 130 -6.19 24.69 -10.59
CA GLU A 130 -5.02 24.19 -11.32
C GLU A 130 -3.84 23.94 -10.36
N TYR A 131 -3.57 24.88 -9.46
CA TYR A 131 -2.55 24.71 -8.40
C TYR A 131 -2.84 23.48 -7.51
N LEU A 132 -4.08 23.34 -7.02
CA LEU A 132 -4.47 22.24 -6.14
C LEU A 132 -4.37 20.87 -6.82
N ASN A 133 -4.66 20.78 -8.12
CA ASN A 133 -4.49 19.55 -8.89
C ASN A 133 -3.02 19.12 -8.99
N VAL A 134 -2.12 20.07 -9.22
CA VAL A 134 -0.67 19.78 -9.27
C VAL A 134 -0.15 19.39 -7.89
N LEU A 135 -0.59 20.08 -6.83
CA LEU A 135 -0.24 19.73 -5.45
C LEU A 135 -0.64 18.28 -5.13
N ASN A 136 -1.86 17.88 -5.50
CA ASN A 136 -2.35 16.51 -5.31
C ASN A 136 -1.59 15.46 -6.14
N LEU A 137 -1.14 15.82 -7.35
CA LEU A 137 -0.32 14.94 -8.19
C LEU A 137 1.07 14.71 -7.58
N VAL A 138 1.63 15.76 -6.96
CA VAL A 138 2.99 15.77 -6.42
C VAL A 138 3.07 15.12 -5.03
N SER A 139 2.04 15.28 -4.19
CA SER A 139 2.01 14.69 -2.85
C SER A 139 2.09 13.16 -2.88
N ALA A 140 1.67 12.52 -3.98
CA ALA A 140 1.77 11.06 -4.21
C ALA A 140 1.26 10.19 -3.04
N SER A 141 0.47 10.77 -2.14
CA SER A 141 -0.07 10.08 -0.98
C SER A 141 -1.10 9.07 -1.46
N ASP A 142 -1.18 7.92 -0.79
CA ASP A 142 -2.24 6.92 -0.98
C ASP A 142 -3.66 7.47 -0.64
N PHE A 143 -3.79 8.80 -0.49
CA PHE A 143 -4.98 9.60 -0.16
C PHE A 143 -5.55 10.36 -1.36
N ALA A 144 -5.36 9.86 -2.59
CA ALA A 144 -6.12 10.35 -3.74
C ALA A 144 -7.53 9.75 -3.78
N ASN A 145 -8.31 9.90 -2.69
CA ASN A 145 -9.76 9.94 -2.82
C ASN A 145 -10.14 11.42 -2.77
N ILE A 146 -10.63 11.94 -3.89
CA ILE A 146 -11.10 13.34 -4.04
C ILE A 146 -12.05 13.72 -2.89
N ASP A 147 -12.75 12.73 -2.35
CA ASP A 147 -13.71 12.85 -1.25
C ASP A 147 -13.12 13.45 0.03
N GLU A 148 -11.86 13.16 0.39
CA GLU A 148 -11.26 13.64 1.65
C GLU A 148 -10.74 15.09 1.51
N PHE A 149 -10.21 15.46 0.34
CA PHE A 149 -9.88 16.85 0.03
C PHE A 149 -11.11 17.72 -0.21
N ALA A 150 -12.22 17.12 -0.67
CA ALA A 150 -13.48 17.82 -0.86
C ALA A 150 -13.97 18.45 0.45
N GLU A 151 -13.85 17.76 1.60
CA GLU A 151 -14.22 18.32 2.90
C GLU A 151 -13.46 19.63 3.22
N ILE A 152 -12.15 19.65 2.93
CA ILE A 152 -11.31 20.83 3.16
C ILE A 152 -11.68 21.94 2.17
N TRP A 153 -11.90 21.64 0.89
CA TRP A 153 -12.30 22.66 -0.09
C TRP A 153 -13.65 23.29 0.25
N ILE A 154 -14.63 22.47 0.63
CA ILE A 154 -15.97 22.91 1.04
C ILE A 154 -15.87 23.86 2.24
N LYS A 155 -15.06 23.50 3.24
CA LYS A 155 -14.82 24.31 4.45
C LYS A 155 -14.33 25.74 4.14
N TYR A 156 -13.59 25.97 3.05
CA TYR A 156 -13.01 27.28 2.72
C TYR A 156 -13.69 28.00 1.54
N MET A 157 -14.15 27.26 0.51
CA MET A 157 -14.67 27.77 -0.76
C MET A 157 -16.16 27.49 -0.99
N GLY A 158 -16.78 26.61 -0.19
CA GLY A 158 -18.17 26.19 -0.34
C GLY A 158 -18.40 25.14 -1.44
N PRO A 159 -19.67 24.88 -1.79
CA PRO A 159 -20.04 23.74 -2.64
C PRO A 159 -19.85 23.94 -4.15
N ASP A 160 -19.70 25.17 -4.61
CA ASP A 160 -19.68 25.51 -6.03
C ASP A 160 -18.29 25.28 -6.68
N ILE A 161 -17.62 24.17 -6.38
CA ILE A 161 -16.21 23.94 -6.75
C ILE A 161 -16.02 23.03 -7.98
N ARG A 162 -17.00 22.16 -8.28
CA ARG A 162 -16.86 21.11 -9.28
C ARG A 162 -16.60 21.62 -10.69
N VAL A 163 -17.18 22.77 -11.04
CA VAL A 163 -16.98 23.44 -12.34
C VAL A 163 -15.51 23.87 -12.49
N TYR A 164 -14.96 24.53 -11.46
CA TYR A 164 -13.57 24.98 -11.45
C TYR A 164 -12.59 23.81 -11.47
N TYR A 165 -12.89 22.75 -10.72
CA TYR A 165 -12.09 21.52 -10.71
C TYR A 165 -12.04 20.86 -12.10
N ASN A 166 -13.18 20.68 -12.75
CA ASN A 166 -13.26 20.07 -14.08
C ASN A 166 -12.53 20.90 -15.13
N GLU A 167 -12.69 22.23 -15.09
CA GLU A 167 -12.01 23.14 -16.01
C GLU A 167 -10.49 23.12 -15.81
N ALA A 168 -10.02 23.18 -14.56
CA ALA A 168 -8.62 23.06 -14.20
C ALA A 168 -8.01 21.72 -14.67
N PHE A 169 -8.72 20.61 -14.46
CA PHE A 169 -8.27 19.29 -14.90
C PHE A 169 -8.11 19.23 -16.43
N GLN A 170 -9.07 19.77 -17.19
CA GLN A 170 -8.96 19.80 -18.66
C GLN A 170 -7.77 20.65 -19.14
N ASN A 171 -7.48 21.74 -18.44
CA ASN A 171 -6.34 22.61 -18.77
C ASN A 171 -4.98 21.95 -18.51
N LEU A 172 -4.90 21.00 -17.56
CA LEU A 172 -3.65 20.33 -17.17
C LEU A 172 -3.44 18.98 -17.85
N LYS A 173 -4.51 18.27 -18.25
CA LYS A 173 -4.49 16.85 -18.67
C LYS A 173 -3.45 16.50 -19.76
N ASN A 174 -3.14 17.42 -20.66
CA ASN A 174 -2.25 17.17 -21.80
C ASN A 174 -0.80 17.66 -21.58
N LEU A 175 -0.48 18.19 -20.39
CA LEU A 175 0.82 18.74 -20.05
C LEU A 175 1.61 17.75 -19.18
N ASP A 176 2.94 17.71 -19.34
CA ASP A 176 3.80 16.99 -18.40
C ASP A 176 3.97 17.77 -17.07
N LEU A 177 4.55 17.13 -16.04
CA LEU A 177 4.65 17.74 -14.71
C LEU A 177 5.45 19.05 -14.71
N GLU A 178 6.51 19.16 -15.52
CA GLU A 178 7.35 20.36 -15.59
C GLU A 178 6.57 21.51 -16.24
N GLU A 179 5.82 21.21 -17.31
CA GLU A 179 4.91 22.15 -17.97
C GLU A 179 3.75 22.58 -17.05
N GLN A 180 3.19 21.66 -16.26
CA GLN A 180 2.15 21.96 -15.27
C GLN A 180 2.66 22.91 -14.19
N ILE A 181 3.84 22.64 -13.59
CA ILE A 181 4.46 23.51 -12.57
C ILE A 181 4.71 24.92 -13.12
N LYS A 182 5.19 25.01 -14.37
CA LYS A 182 5.42 26.30 -15.03
C LYS A 182 4.11 27.07 -15.26
N LYS A 183 3.05 26.37 -15.67
CA LYS A 183 1.73 26.97 -15.92
C LYS A 183 1.13 27.52 -14.63
N ILE A 184 1.07 26.71 -13.55
CA ILE A 184 0.51 27.14 -12.26
C ILE A 184 1.27 28.35 -11.68
N GLY A 185 2.58 28.44 -11.87
CA GLY A 185 3.35 29.61 -11.45
C GLY A 185 2.87 30.90 -12.13
N SER A 186 2.56 30.84 -13.44
CA SER A 186 2.01 32.01 -14.15
C SER A 186 0.56 32.31 -13.76
N ASP A 187 -0.23 31.27 -13.50
CA ASP A 187 -1.65 31.41 -13.18
C ASP A 187 -1.87 31.95 -11.77
N LEU A 188 -1.03 31.55 -10.80
CA LEU A 188 -1.04 32.09 -9.45
C LEU A 188 -0.72 33.59 -9.39
N GLN A 189 0.03 34.14 -10.35
CA GLN A 189 0.27 35.59 -10.41
C GLN A 189 -1.03 36.38 -10.66
N LYS A 190 -2.04 35.77 -11.29
CA LYS A 190 -3.35 36.40 -11.48
C LYS A 190 -4.11 36.53 -10.15
N LEU A 191 -3.74 35.74 -9.13
CA LEU A 191 -4.32 35.80 -7.79
C LEU A 191 -3.59 36.79 -6.87
N LYS A 192 -2.59 37.53 -7.38
CA LYS A 192 -1.81 38.49 -6.59
C LYS A 192 -2.65 39.64 -6.03
N ASP A 193 -3.67 40.09 -6.74
CA ASP A 193 -4.45 41.29 -6.38
C ASP A 193 -5.72 40.99 -5.55
N ILE A 194 -5.90 39.75 -5.07
CA ILE A 194 -7.02 39.40 -4.19
C ILE A 194 -6.81 40.00 -2.79
N ASP A 195 -7.90 40.10 -2.03
CA ASP A 195 -7.89 40.63 -0.66
C ASP A 195 -6.99 39.81 0.29
N ASP A 196 -6.30 40.50 1.21
CA ASP A 196 -5.32 39.88 2.12
C ASP A 196 -5.94 38.82 3.05
N GLU A 197 -7.21 38.98 3.45
CA GLU A 197 -7.94 37.99 4.24
C GLU A 197 -8.17 36.71 3.42
N GLN A 198 -8.40 36.85 2.11
CA GLN A 198 -8.53 35.71 1.20
C GLN A 198 -7.20 35.01 0.96
N LYS A 199 -6.11 35.76 0.79
CA LYS A 199 -4.77 35.17 0.66
C LYS A 199 -4.40 34.34 1.88
N LEU A 200 -4.61 34.88 3.09
CA LEU A 200 -4.36 34.17 4.34
C LEU A 200 -5.20 32.91 4.45
N SER A 201 -6.44 32.98 3.98
CA SER A 201 -7.35 31.84 3.97
C SER A 201 -6.97 30.75 2.97
N ILE A 202 -6.50 31.13 1.78
CA ILE A 202 -5.92 30.18 0.81
C ILE A 202 -4.69 29.51 1.42
N ARG A 203 -3.82 30.29 2.07
CA ARG A 203 -2.63 29.75 2.75
C ARG A 203 -3.02 28.70 3.79
N SER A 204 -3.95 29.02 4.70
CA SER A 204 -4.40 28.09 5.73
C SER A 204 -5.08 26.85 5.17
N MET A 205 -5.83 26.98 4.08
CA MET A 205 -6.43 25.84 3.38
C MET A 205 -5.35 24.91 2.82
N VAL A 206 -4.34 25.47 2.15
CA VAL A 206 -3.24 24.69 1.57
C VAL A 206 -2.37 24.06 2.65
N GLU A 207 -2.09 24.78 3.74
CA GLU A 207 -1.41 24.20 4.92
C GLU A 207 -2.21 23.03 5.50
N GLU A 208 -3.53 23.15 5.63
CA GLU A 208 -4.39 22.07 6.12
C GLU A 208 -4.41 20.85 5.19
N ILE A 209 -4.32 21.05 3.87
CA ILE A 209 -4.19 19.99 2.87
C ILE A 209 -2.84 19.28 3.01
N ILE A 210 -1.75 20.05 3.08
CA ILE A 210 -0.39 19.52 3.17
C ILE A 210 -0.17 18.78 4.49
N PHE A 211 -0.70 19.28 5.61
CA PHE A 211 -0.53 18.65 6.92
C PHE A 211 -1.59 17.59 7.25
N ALA A 212 -2.42 17.19 6.29
CA ALA A 212 -3.47 16.21 6.52
C ALA A 212 -2.92 14.82 6.94
N ASP A 213 -1.72 14.45 6.49
CA ASP A 213 -1.06 13.16 6.76
C ASP A 213 0.11 13.23 7.77
N ASP A 214 0.28 14.39 8.41
CA ASP A 214 1.40 14.73 9.31
C ASP A 214 2.81 14.62 8.66
N GLU A 215 2.91 14.59 7.32
CA GLU A 215 4.18 14.61 6.58
C GLU A 215 4.24 15.83 5.63
N PHE A 216 5.40 16.47 5.54
CA PHE A 216 5.61 17.58 4.60
C PHE A 216 6.82 17.23 3.74
N THR A 217 6.54 16.78 2.52
CA THR A 217 7.55 16.29 1.58
C THR A 217 8.35 17.45 0.95
N ASP A 218 9.54 17.14 0.44
CA ASP A 218 10.37 18.14 -0.25
C ASP A 218 9.68 18.62 -1.54
N GLU A 219 8.92 17.74 -2.20
CA GLU A 219 8.17 18.06 -3.40
C GLU A 219 6.95 18.96 -3.11
N GLU A 220 6.17 18.69 -2.06
CA GLU A 220 5.09 19.59 -1.61
C GLU A 220 5.63 20.95 -1.20
N LYS A 221 6.81 20.98 -0.57
CA LYS A 221 7.46 22.24 -0.21
C LYS A 221 7.77 23.12 -1.41
N ILE A 222 8.24 22.53 -2.52
CA ILE A 222 8.48 23.28 -3.76
C ILE A 222 7.18 23.93 -4.27
N ILE A 223 6.08 23.17 -4.27
CA ILE A 223 4.77 23.66 -4.72
C ILE A 223 4.22 24.73 -3.77
N TYR A 224 4.35 24.53 -2.46
CA TYR A 224 3.94 25.48 -1.43
C TYR A 224 4.75 26.79 -1.46
N ASP A 225 6.07 26.72 -1.62
CA ASP A 225 6.93 27.90 -1.76
C ASP A 225 6.54 28.70 -3.01
N LEU A 226 6.18 28.02 -4.10
CA LEU A 226 5.70 28.63 -5.33
C LEU A 226 4.35 29.37 -5.12
N LEU A 227 3.45 28.84 -4.29
CA LEU A 227 2.23 29.54 -3.86
C LEU A 227 2.56 30.83 -3.08
N LEU A 228 3.45 30.71 -2.08
CA LEU A 228 3.82 31.82 -1.21
C LEU A 228 4.50 32.95 -2.01
N GLU A 229 5.42 32.61 -2.92
CA GLU A 229 6.14 33.57 -3.75
C GLU A 229 5.19 34.33 -4.68
N ASN A 230 4.29 33.63 -5.40
CA ASN A 230 3.42 34.26 -6.39
C ASN A 230 2.28 35.08 -5.76
N MET A 231 1.85 34.75 -4.53
CA MET A 231 0.80 35.51 -3.81
C MET A 231 1.34 36.52 -2.79
N GLU A 232 2.67 36.65 -2.65
CA GLU A 232 3.37 37.52 -1.69
C GLU A 232 2.98 37.23 -0.22
N LEU A 233 2.86 35.95 0.13
CA LEU A 233 2.51 35.50 1.46
C LEU A 233 3.75 35.12 2.27
N THR A 234 3.73 35.40 3.57
CA THR A 234 4.68 34.77 4.52
C THR A 234 4.15 33.39 4.91
N SER A 235 5.01 32.41 5.15
CA SER A 235 4.60 31.11 5.68
C SER A 235 3.88 31.29 7.02
N GLY A 236 2.74 30.61 7.22
CA GLY A 236 2.05 30.53 8.51
C GLY A 236 2.67 29.47 9.42
N ILE A 237 3.46 28.57 8.82
CA ILE A 237 4.41 27.70 9.48
C ILE A 237 5.40 28.62 10.19
N GLU A 238 5.22 28.81 11.51
CA GLU A 238 6.31 29.27 12.36
C GLU A 238 7.49 28.36 12.00
N ASP A 239 8.62 28.98 11.68
CA ASP A 239 9.92 28.34 11.67
C ASP A 239 10.11 27.82 13.11
N SER A 240 9.45 26.69 13.40
CA SER A 240 9.57 25.91 14.62
C SER A 240 11.04 25.65 14.64
N GLY A 241 11.71 26.49 15.43
CA GLY A 241 13.11 26.77 15.23
C GLY A 241 13.82 25.47 14.94
N ASN A 242 14.54 25.47 13.83
CA ASN A 242 15.52 24.49 13.41
C ASN A 242 16.52 24.25 14.56
N LYS A 243 16.06 23.63 15.65
CA LYS A 243 16.84 22.68 16.41
C LYS A 243 16.77 21.46 15.53
N MET A 244 17.67 21.42 14.54
CA MET A 244 17.94 20.29 13.67
C MET A 244 17.66 19.02 14.47
N GLY A 245 16.45 18.49 14.30
CA GLY A 245 15.95 17.47 15.21
C GLY A 245 16.85 16.26 15.00
N PHE A 246 17.17 15.50 16.05
CA PHE A 246 17.90 14.24 15.84
C PHE A 246 17.27 13.44 14.67
N LYS A 247 15.93 13.47 14.56
CA LYS A 247 15.17 12.92 13.42
C LYS A 247 15.60 13.46 12.04
N GLU A 248 15.69 14.78 11.85
CA GLU A 248 16.03 15.40 10.55
C GLU A 248 17.45 15.08 10.12
N ILE A 249 18.39 15.04 11.08
CA ILE A 249 19.78 14.63 10.83
C ILE A 249 19.82 13.17 10.34
N PHE A 250 19.12 12.26 11.03
CA PHE A 250 19.11 10.85 10.67
C PHE A 250 18.32 10.58 9.38
N SER A 251 17.24 11.31 9.12
CA SER A 251 16.51 11.27 7.84
C SER A 251 17.38 11.76 6.68
N HIS A 252 18.10 12.88 6.86
CA HIS A 252 19.07 13.36 5.87
C HIS A 252 20.19 12.35 5.62
N ILE A 253 20.68 11.66 6.65
CA ILE A 253 21.69 10.60 6.51
C ILE A 253 21.12 9.37 5.79
N GLU A 254 19.90 8.94 6.11
CA GLU A 254 19.23 7.80 5.46
C GLU A 254 19.01 8.05 3.96
N ASN A 255 18.55 9.25 3.61
CA ASN A 255 18.28 9.65 2.23
C ASN A 255 19.54 10.06 1.46
N ASN A 256 20.69 10.17 2.13
CA ASN A 256 21.94 10.56 1.48
C ASN A 256 22.41 9.50 0.48
N ARG A 257 22.54 9.92 -0.79
CA ARG A 257 23.05 9.08 -1.89
C ARG A 257 24.40 8.44 -1.59
N TYR A 258 25.34 9.18 -0.97
CA TYR A 258 26.68 8.66 -0.67
C TYR A 258 26.65 7.61 0.44
N PHE A 259 25.80 7.80 1.46
CA PHE A 259 25.58 6.82 2.50
C PHE A 259 25.03 5.52 1.91
N ASN A 260 24.02 5.61 1.05
CA ASN A 260 23.44 4.46 0.37
C ASN A 260 24.46 3.74 -0.54
N ILE A 261 25.29 4.46 -1.29
CA ILE A 261 26.37 3.87 -2.09
C ILE A 261 27.40 3.17 -1.20
N PHE A 262 27.82 3.80 -0.11
CA PHE A 262 28.79 3.22 0.83
C PHE A 262 28.29 1.89 1.39
N ILE A 263 27.06 1.86 1.90
CA ILE A 263 26.44 0.63 2.41
C ILE A 263 26.39 -0.46 1.33
N ASN A 264 26.01 -0.11 0.09
CA ASN A 264 25.95 -1.07 -1.01
C ASN A 264 27.33 -1.69 -1.31
N VAL A 265 28.39 -0.87 -1.31
CA VAL A 265 29.77 -1.36 -1.47
C VAL A 265 30.15 -2.30 -0.33
N VAL A 266 29.79 -1.98 0.91
CA VAL A 266 30.04 -2.86 2.07
C VAL A 266 29.28 -4.19 1.95
N ILE A 267 28.04 -4.20 1.45
CA ILE A 267 27.28 -5.44 1.19
C ILE A 267 28.01 -6.31 0.17
N VAL A 268 28.44 -5.74 -0.96
CA VAL A 268 29.17 -6.48 -2.00
C VAL A 268 30.51 -7.01 -1.46
N PHE A 269 31.25 -6.17 -0.73
CA PHE A 269 32.50 -6.56 -0.09
C PHE A 269 32.31 -7.71 0.90
N THR A 270 31.22 -7.69 1.68
CA THR A 270 30.87 -8.79 2.60
C THR A 270 30.65 -10.10 1.84
N GLY A 271 29.97 -10.05 0.69
CA GLY A 271 29.76 -11.23 -0.16
C GLY A 271 31.07 -11.83 -0.68
N ILE A 272 32.01 -10.97 -1.09
CA ILE A 272 33.36 -11.40 -1.52
C ILE A 272 34.13 -12.00 -0.34
N LEU A 273 34.08 -11.38 0.84
CA LEU A 273 34.77 -11.84 2.05
C LEU A 273 34.33 -13.25 2.46
N VAL A 274 33.01 -13.52 2.42
CA VAL A 274 32.44 -14.85 2.67
C VAL A 274 33.00 -15.91 1.71
N GLY A 275 33.24 -15.54 0.45
CA GLY A 275 33.91 -16.40 -0.52
C GLY A 275 35.33 -16.77 -0.09
N PHE A 276 36.11 -15.79 0.38
CA PHE A 276 37.45 -16.04 0.92
C PHE A 276 37.43 -16.87 2.21
N GLU A 277 36.46 -16.64 3.11
CA GLU A 277 36.28 -17.42 4.34
C GLU A 277 35.98 -18.91 4.11
N THR A 278 35.57 -19.29 2.90
CA THR A 278 35.33 -20.69 2.54
C THR A 278 36.64 -21.50 2.50
N ASN A 279 37.77 -20.83 2.25
CA ASN A 279 39.08 -21.46 2.32
C ASN A 279 39.59 -21.50 3.77
N LYS A 280 39.50 -22.67 4.39
CA LYS A 280 39.92 -22.88 5.78
C LYS A 280 41.39 -22.53 6.04
N SER A 281 42.28 -22.80 5.08
CA SER A 281 43.71 -22.48 5.21
C SER A 281 43.94 -20.98 5.35
N LEU A 282 43.27 -20.17 4.51
CA LEU A 282 43.41 -18.71 4.55
C LEU A 282 42.90 -18.10 5.86
N VAL A 283 41.81 -18.65 6.41
CA VAL A 283 41.23 -18.18 7.68
C VAL A 283 42.12 -18.54 8.86
N GLU A 284 42.75 -19.73 8.84
CA GLU A 284 43.70 -20.17 9.86
C GLU A 284 45.03 -19.40 9.82
N ASP A 285 45.46 -18.96 8.63
CA ASP A 285 46.67 -18.16 8.44
C ASP A 285 46.50 -16.70 8.92
N TYR A 286 45.29 -16.13 8.81
CA TYR A 286 45.00 -14.73 9.16
C TYR A 286 43.76 -14.55 10.07
N PRO A 287 43.66 -15.24 11.21
CA PRO A 287 42.43 -15.28 12.01
C PRO A 287 42.05 -13.91 12.58
N LEU A 288 43.04 -13.12 12.98
CA LEU A 288 42.82 -11.79 13.57
C LEU A 288 42.28 -10.79 12.53
N PHE A 289 42.71 -10.91 11.27
CA PHE A 289 42.27 -10.06 10.17
C PHE A 289 40.80 -10.30 9.85
N PHE A 290 40.42 -11.57 9.62
CA PHE A 290 39.02 -11.95 9.36
C PHE A 290 38.12 -11.57 10.54
N HIS A 291 38.54 -11.87 11.78
CA HIS A 291 37.75 -11.50 12.96
C HIS A 291 37.49 -9.99 13.06
N THR A 292 38.53 -9.17 12.82
CA THR A 292 38.42 -7.71 12.90
C THR A 292 37.49 -7.14 11.83
N ILE A 293 37.61 -7.61 10.58
CA ILE A 293 36.75 -7.16 9.47
C ILE A 293 35.30 -7.56 9.73
N ASP A 294 35.08 -8.83 10.09
CA ASP A 294 33.76 -9.39 10.30
C ASP A 294 33.04 -8.69 11.48
N GLN A 295 33.79 -8.30 12.52
CA GLN A 295 33.29 -7.46 13.61
C GLN A 295 33.00 -6.01 13.17
N THR A 296 33.87 -5.41 12.37
CA THR A 296 33.67 -4.05 11.84
C THR A 296 32.41 -3.96 10.98
N ILE A 297 32.22 -4.92 10.06
CA ILE A 297 31.05 -5.00 9.17
C ILE A 297 29.75 -5.13 9.98
N LYS A 298 29.74 -5.96 11.03
CA LYS A 298 28.57 -6.08 11.92
C LYS A 298 28.18 -4.75 12.55
N TYR A 299 29.15 -3.97 13.03
CA TYR A 299 28.87 -2.65 13.61
C TYR A 299 28.40 -1.65 12.56
N ILE A 300 28.96 -1.64 11.35
CA ILE A 300 28.48 -0.78 10.26
C ILE A 300 26.99 -1.04 10.00
N PHE A 301 26.60 -2.31 9.92
CA PHE A 301 25.19 -2.68 9.70
C PHE A 301 24.29 -2.42 10.90
N LEU A 302 24.82 -2.49 12.13
CA LEU A 302 24.10 -2.07 13.32
C LEU A 302 23.78 -0.57 13.26
N PHE A 303 24.78 0.26 12.95
CA PHE A 303 24.58 1.70 12.81
C PHE A 303 23.63 2.04 11.68
N GLU A 304 23.71 1.35 10.55
CA GLU A 304 22.75 1.50 9.45
C GLU A 304 21.31 1.30 9.92
N ILE A 305 21.01 0.19 10.62
CA ILE A 305 19.65 -0.09 11.10
C ILE A 305 19.21 0.91 12.17
N LEU A 306 20.12 1.32 13.05
CA LEU A 306 19.81 2.36 14.04
C LEU A 306 19.47 3.70 13.38
N ILE A 307 20.21 4.12 12.36
CA ILE A 307 19.92 5.35 11.60
C ILE A 307 18.51 5.29 11.02
N ARG A 308 18.15 4.19 10.34
CA ARG A 308 16.81 4.03 9.74
C ARG A 308 15.69 3.92 10.79
N PHE A 309 15.97 3.27 11.91
CA PHE A 309 15.00 3.16 13.00
C PHE A 309 14.75 4.51 13.67
N ILE A 310 15.80 5.29 13.93
CA ILE A 310 15.71 6.61 14.57
C ILE A 310 15.07 7.63 13.62
N ALA A 311 15.30 7.54 12.31
CA ALA A 311 14.62 8.37 11.31
C ALA A 311 13.08 8.21 11.39
N LYS A 312 12.59 7.01 11.74
CA LYS A 312 11.15 6.68 11.89
C LYS A 312 10.65 6.62 13.33
N TRP A 313 11.35 7.26 14.28
CA TRP A 313 11.10 7.11 15.73
C TRP A 313 9.67 7.44 16.18
N ASN A 314 8.99 8.40 15.52
CA ASN A 314 7.63 8.82 15.91
C ASN A 314 6.54 7.80 15.52
N LYS A 315 6.80 6.98 14.49
CA LYS A 315 5.88 5.94 14.00
C LYS A 315 6.66 4.62 13.86
N PRO A 316 7.11 4.00 14.98
CA PRO A 316 7.95 2.80 14.91
C PRO A 316 7.22 1.62 14.22
N LEU A 317 5.88 1.62 14.26
CA LEU A 317 5.06 0.63 13.57
C LEU A 317 5.27 0.64 12.04
N GLU A 318 5.60 1.77 11.43
CA GLU A 318 5.90 1.83 9.99
C GLU A 318 7.25 1.17 9.66
N PHE A 319 8.25 1.32 10.53
CA PHE A 319 9.51 0.61 10.39
C PHE A 319 9.28 -0.91 10.43
N PHE A 320 8.41 -1.37 11.32
CA PHE A 320 8.04 -2.79 11.44
C PHE A 320 6.95 -3.23 10.46
N SER A 321 6.39 -2.35 9.63
CA SER A 321 5.47 -2.71 8.55
C SER A 321 6.23 -3.15 7.29
N ASP A 322 7.40 -2.54 7.04
CA ASP A 322 8.30 -2.96 5.96
C ASP A 322 8.98 -4.30 6.30
N GLY A 323 8.55 -5.38 5.65
CA GLY A 323 9.11 -6.72 5.81
C GLY A 323 10.63 -6.80 5.57
N TRP A 324 11.19 -5.89 4.75
CA TRP A 324 12.65 -5.83 4.54
C TRP A 324 13.39 -5.19 5.72
N ASN A 325 12.81 -4.19 6.38
CA ASN A 325 13.38 -3.61 7.61
C ASN A 325 13.39 -4.62 8.75
N ILE A 326 12.30 -5.37 8.92
CA ILE A 326 12.23 -6.45 9.90
C ILE A 326 13.30 -7.50 9.62
N PHE A 327 13.38 -7.96 8.37
CA PHE A 327 14.33 -8.98 7.96
C PHE A 327 15.79 -8.53 8.15
N ASP A 328 16.14 -7.30 7.73
CA ASP A 328 17.49 -6.76 7.91
C ASP A 328 17.86 -6.63 9.38
N SER A 329 16.91 -6.19 10.22
CA SER A 329 17.06 -6.07 11.67
C SER A 329 17.29 -7.42 12.34
N LEU A 330 16.49 -8.43 11.97
CA LEU A 330 16.68 -9.81 12.44
C LEU A 330 18.06 -10.34 12.08
N LEU A 331 18.56 -10.08 10.87
CA LEU A 331 19.91 -10.48 10.46
C LEU A 331 21.01 -9.78 11.27
N VAL A 332 20.85 -8.48 11.57
CA VAL A 332 21.79 -7.77 12.45
C VAL A 332 21.78 -8.38 13.84
N ILE A 333 20.60 -8.52 14.46
CA ILE A 333 20.46 -9.07 15.82
C ILE A 333 21.05 -10.48 15.90
N ALA A 334 20.73 -11.34 14.94
CA ALA A 334 21.25 -12.71 14.88
C ALA A 334 22.78 -12.76 14.77
N SER A 335 23.43 -11.71 14.26
CA SER A 335 24.89 -11.65 14.11
C SER A 335 25.66 -11.40 15.42
N PHE A 336 24.98 -10.94 16.47
CA PHE A 336 25.53 -10.67 17.80
C PHE A 336 25.22 -11.75 18.83
N LEU A 337 24.28 -12.66 18.54
CA LEU A 337 23.88 -13.69 19.49
C LEU A 337 24.97 -14.77 19.64
N PRO A 338 25.39 -15.10 20.88
CA PRO A 338 26.42 -16.10 21.15
C PRO A 338 25.84 -17.52 21.07
N PHE A 339 25.56 -18.01 19.86
CA PHE A 339 24.98 -19.33 19.67
C PHE A 339 26.05 -20.43 19.67
N GLY A 340 26.47 -20.86 20.86
CA GLY A 340 27.50 -21.87 21.06
C GLY A 340 27.16 -23.31 20.61
N ALA A 341 25.90 -23.59 20.24
CA ALA A 341 25.44 -24.95 19.92
C ALA A 341 25.30 -25.27 18.42
N TYR A 342 25.22 -24.27 17.53
CA TYR A 342 24.91 -24.49 16.11
C TYR A 342 25.79 -23.66 15.15
N PRO A 343 27.10 -23.97 15.06
CA PRO A 343 28.03 -23.23 14.20
C PRO A 343 27.66 -23.27 12.71
N PHE A 344 26.97 -24.32 12.25
CA PHE A 344 26.48 -24.42 10.87
C PHE A 344 25.36 -23.41 10.55
N ILE A 345 24.40 -23.25 11.47
CA ILE A 345 23.31 -22.28 11.32
C ILE A 345 23.88 -20.85 11.28
N LEU A 346 24.90 -20.57 12.11
CA LEU A 346 25.59 -19.27 12.08
C LEU A 346 26.27 -19.00 10.75
N ARG A 347 26.88 -20.03 10.13
CA ARG A 347 27.49 -19.90 8.82
C ARG A 347 26.45 -19.54 7.75
N ILE A 348 25.28 -20.18 7.79
CA ILE A 348 24.18 -19.89 6.86
C ILE A 348 23.59 -18.50 7.10
N LEU A 349 23.36 -18.10 8.35
CA LEU A 349 22.84 -16.75 8.70
C LEU A 349 23.76 -15.62 8.20
N ARG A 350 25.07 -15.86 8.11
CA ARG A 350 26.01 -14.92 7.48
C ARG A 350 25.77 -14.78 5.97
N LEU A 351 25.44 -15.86 5.27
CA LEU A 351 25.13 -15.85 3.84
C LEU A 351 23.86 -15.04 3.55
N PHE A 352 22.89 -15.07 4.46
CA PHE A 352 21.68 -14.29 4.31
C PHE A 352 21.92 -12.77 4.28
N ARG A 353 23.06 -12.26 4.78
CA ARG A 353 23.42 -10.84 4.62
C ARG A 353 23.55 -10.42 3.15
N PHE A 354 23.90 -11.35 2.26
CA PHE A 354 23.94 -11.09 0.82
C PHE A 354 22.56 -10.74 0.26
N THR A 355 21.47 -11.28 0.84
CA THR A 355 20.10 -10.98 0.38
C THR A 355 19.71 -9.51 0.53
N ARG A 356 20.47 -8.73 1.30
CA ARG A 356 20.33 -7.26 1.38
C ARG A 356 20.52 -6.57 0.03
N ILE A 357 21.29 -7.18 -0.88
CA ILE A 357 21.45 -6.67 -2.25
C ILE A 357 20.11 -6.63 -2.99
N PHE A 358 19.20 -7.56 -2.69
CA PHE A 358 17.89 -7.64 -3.32
C PHE A 358 17.06 -6.41 -3.00
N ARG A 359 17.11 -5.91 -1.76
CA ARG A 359 16.44 -4.66 -1.37
C ARG A 359 16.98 -3.44 -2.12
N ARG A 360 18.30 -3.42 -2.37
CA ARG A 360 19.02 -2.25 -2.91
C ARG A 360 19.01 -2.17 -4.43
N VAL A 361 18.73 -3.29 -5.10
CA VAL A 361 18.59 -3.36 -6.56
C VAL A 361 17.12 -3.64 -6.89
N PRO A 362 16.32 -2.60 -7.20
CA PRO A 362 14.89 -2.74 -7.45
C PRO A 362 14.57 -3.80 -8.50
N GLN A 363 15.42 -3.95 -9.53
CA GLN A 363 15.25 -4.97 -10.56
C GLN A 363 15.33 -6.39 -9.99
N LEU A 364 16.27 -6.67 -9.08
CA LEU A 364 16.38 -7.98 -8.41
C LEU A 364 15.20 -8.21 -7.47
N ARG A 365 14.79 -7.17 -6.73
CA ARG A 365 13.59 -7.21 -5.87
C ARG A 365 12.36 -7.59 -6.69
N MET A 366 12.14 -6.93 -7.81
CA MET A 366 11.00 -7.18 -8.70
C MET A 366 11.02 -8.61 -9.21
N ILE A 367 12.16 -9.12 -9.68
CA ILE A 367 12.29 -10.52 -10.11
C ILE A 367 11.90 -11.49 -8.98
N ILE A 368 12.41 -11.28 -7.77
CA ILE A 368 12.12 -12.16 -6.63
C ILE A 368 10.64 -12.09 -6.23
N ILE A 369 10.05 -10.89 -6.22
CA ILE A 369 8.63 -10.71 -5.92
C ILE A 369 7.78 -11.42 -6.97
N SER A 370 8.10 -11.28 -8.26
CA SER A 370 7.42 -11.98 -9.34
C SER A 370 7.53 -13.50 -9.17
N LEU A 371 8.72 -14.01 -8.84
CA LEU A 371 8.92 -15.44 -8.56
C LEU A 371 8.05 -15.92 -7.38
N ILE A 372 7.99 -15.17 -6.29
CA ILE A 372 7.17 -15.50 -5.11
C ILE A 372 5.68 -15.46 -5.47
N GLN A 373 5.25 -14.48 -6.27
CA GLN A 373 3.86 -14.37 -6.73
C GLN A 373 3.48 -15.56 -7.62
N SER A 374 4.40 -16.07 -8.45
CA SER A 374 4.19 -17.27 -9.26
C SER A 374 4.05 -18.55 -8.43
N ILE A 375 4.46 -18.59 -7.15
CA ILE A 375 4.31 -19.79 -6.30
C ILE A 375 2.84 -20.15 -6.10
N LYS A 376 1.93 -19.17 -5.98
CA LYS A 376 0.51 -19.44 -5.67
C LYS A 376 -0.18 -20.29 -6.77
N PRO A 377 -0.11 -19.93 -8.07
CA PRO A 377 -0.64 -20.79 -9.15
C PRO A 377 0.09 -22.13 -9.27
N ILE A 378 1.42 -22.15 -9.06
CA ILE A 378 2.24 -23.38 -9.15
C ILE A 378 1.90 -24.36 -8.02
N GLY A 379 1.52 -23.86 -6.84
CA GLY A 379 1.35 -24.66 -5.63
C GLY A 379 0.37 -25.82 -5.79
N PHE A 380 -0.77 -25.60 -6.44
CA PHE A 380 -1.77 -26.65 -6.67
C PHE A 380 -1.26 -27.77 -7.58
N VAL A 381 -0.57 -27.41 -8.67
CA VAL A 381 0.05 -28.39 -9.58
C VAL A 381 1.20 -29.14 -8.88
N GLY A 382 1.97 -28.43 -8.05
CA GLY A 382 3.00 -29.02 -7.20
C GLY A 382 2.45 -30.06 -6.22
N ILE A 383 1.31 -29.80 -5.59
CA ILE A 383 0.64 -30.77 -4.69
C ILE A 383 0.21 -32.02 -5.47
N ILE A 384 -0.31 -31.86 -6.68
CA ILE A 384 -0.67 -32.99 -7.55
C ILE A 384 0.58 -33.82 -7.87
N LEU A 385 1.70 -33.17 -8.21
CA LEU A 385 2.96 -33.85 -8.50
C LEU A 385 3.49 -34.62 -7.27
N VAL A 386 3.51 -34.00 -6.09
CA VAL A 386 3.94 -34.65 -4.84
C VAL A 386 3.05 -35.85 -4.50
N THR A 387 1.74 -35.72 -4.67
CA THR A 387 0.78 -36.82 -4.44
C THR A 387 1.02 -37.97 -5.41
N MET A 388 1.25 -37.66 -6.68
CA MET A 388 1.56 -38.66 -7.70
C MET A 388 2.88 -39.39 -7.39
N VAL A 389 3.95 -38.65 -7.05
CA VAL A 389 5.23 -39.23 -6.61
C VAL A 389 5.06 -40.10 -5.36
N TYR A 390 4.24 -39.70 -4.40
CA TYR A 390 3.94 -40.50 -3.22
C TYR A 390 3.27 -41.84 -3.57
N ILE A 391 2.23 -41.83 -4.42
CA ILE A 391 1.52 -43.03 -4.85
C ILE A 391 2.48 -44.00 -5.56
N TYR A 392 3.25 -43.50 -6.53
CA TYR A 392 4.26 -44.32 -7.21
C TYR A 392 5.37 -44.76 -6.26
N GLY A 393 5.75 -43.94 -5.29
CA GLY A 393 6.74 -44.27 -4.27
C GLY A 393 6.31 -45.46 -3.40
N VAL A 394 5.04 -45.51 -2.97
CA VAL A 394 4.48 -46.64 -2.22
C VAL A 394 4.46 -47.91 -3.06
N VAL A 395 3.99 -47.81 -4.31
CA VAL A 395 3.96 -48.95 -5.24
C VAL A 395 5.37 -49.45 -5.56
N GLY A 396 6.31 -48.56 -5.86
CA GLY A 396 7.71 -48.87 -6.16
C GLY A 396 8.44 -49.47 -4.96
N THR A 397 8.25 -48.93 -3.76
CA THR A 397 8.82 -49.52 -2.52
C THR A 397 8.30 -50.94 -2.31
N THR A 398 7.00 -51.16 -2.53
CA THR A 398 6.39 -52.48 -2.34
C THR A 398 6.85 -53.50 -3.39
N ALA A 399 7.00 -53.06 -4.64
CA ALA A 399 7.35 -53.95 -5.75
C ALA A 399 8.87 -54.19 -5.89
N PHE A 400 9.69 -53.15 -5.65
CA PHE A 400 11.10 -53.13 -6.06
C PHE A 400 12.09 -53.11 -4.90
N SER A 401 11.69 -52.86 -3.65
CA SER A 401 12.62 -52.71 -2.50
C SER A 401 13.59 -53.87 -2.31
N LYS A 402 13.20 -55.10 -2.66
CA LYS A 402 14.07 -56.29 -2.56
C LYS A 402 15.10 -56.36 -3.68
N ASN A 403 14.69 -56.02 -4.91
CA ASN A 403 15.57 -56.00 -6.07
C ASN A 403 16.51 -54.78 -6.03
N ASP A 404 15.99 -53.62 -5.63
CA ASP A 404 16.74 -52.37 -5.63
C ASP A 404 16.57 -51.59 -4.32
N PRO A 405 17.27 -52.01 -3.25
CA PRO A 405 17.21 -51.32 -1.96
C PRO A 405 17.78 -49.89 -2.00
N VAL A 406 18.65 -49.57 -2.97
CA VAL A 406 19.31 -48.26 -3.07
C VAL A 406 18.33 -47.19 -3.52
N HIS A 407 17.42 -47.51 -4.43
CA HIS A 407 16.42 -46.55 -4.93
C HIS A 407 15.04 -46.75 -4.30
N PHE A 408 14.66 -47.99 -3.94
CA PHE A 408 13.32 -48.31 -3.45
C PHE A 408 13.29 -48.95 -2.05
N GLY A 409 14.41 -48.95 -1.31
CA GLY A 409 14.49 -49.60 0.00
C GLY A 409 13.64 -48.95 1.10
N SER A 410 13.29 -47.67 0.94
CA SER A 410 12.30 -46.99 1.79
C SER A 410 11.50 -45.99 0.97
N LEU A 411 10.31 -45.63 1.45
CA LEU A 411 9.42 -44.69 0.76
C LEU A 411 10.11 -43.34 0.47
N GLY A 412 10.87 -42.79 1.42
CA GLY A 412 11.55 -41.51 1.21
C GLY A 412 12.60 -41.56 0.09
N ILE A 413 13.37 -42.64 0.01
CA ILE A 413 14.38 -42.84 -1.03
C ILE A 413 13.70 -43.12 -2.39
N ALA A 414 12.59 -43.86 -2.40
CA ALA A 414 11.78 -44.08 -3.59
C ALA A 414 11.22 -42.76 -4.13
N MET A 415 10.70 -41.89 -3.26
CA MET A 415 10.22 -40.57 -3.65
C MET A 415 11.34 -39.71 -4.25
N VAL A 416 12.55 -39.68 -3.66
CA VAL A 416 13.69 -38.93 -4.21
C VAL A 416 14.11 -39.48 -5.59
N SER A 417 14.17 -40.81 -5.73
CA SER A 417 14.50 -41.47 -7.00
C SER A 417 13.47 -41.17 -8.09
N LEU A 418 12.18 -41.13 -7.72
CA LEU A 418 11.09 -40.77 -8.61
C LEU A 418 11.05 -39.28 -8.95
N VAL A 419 11.44 -38.38 -8.03
CA VAL A 419 11.61 -36.94 -8.35
C VAL A 419 12.69 -36.74 -9.40
N ARG A 420 13.82 -37.44 -9.28
CA ARG A 420 14.88 -37.46 -10.30
C ARG A 420 14.37 -38.01 -11.65
N ALA A 421 13.60 -39.09 -11.61
CA ALA A 421 12.96 -39.63 -12.81
C ALA A 421 11.96 -38.64 -13.45
N ALA A 422 11.22 -37.87 -12.63
CA ALA A 422 10.26 -36.87 -13.11
C ALA A 422 10.94 -35.69 -13.83
N THR A 423 12.21 -35.42 -13.53
CA THR A 423 13.04 -34.47 -14.32
C THR A 423 13.65 -35.11 -15.56
N PHE A 424 13.17 -36.28 -15.96
CA PHE A 424 13.65 -37.11 -17.08
C PHE A 424 15.10 -37.58 -16.94
N GLU A 425 15.65 -37.56 -15.73
CA GLU A 425 17.01 -38.02 -15.45
C GLU A 425 16.99 -39.45 -14.88
N ASP A 426 17.84 -40.33 -15.41
CA ASP A 426 18.09 -41.71 -14.95
C ASP A 426 16.87 -42.64 -14.82
N TRP A 427 15.71 -42.24 -15.35
CA TRP A 427 14.49 -43.05 -15.27
C TRP A 427 14.61 -44.39 -16.02
N THR A 428 15.41 -44.43 -17.09
CA THR A 428 15.69 -45.65 -17.85
C THR A 428 16.52 -46.63 -17.04
N ASP A 429 17.48 -46.14 -16.25
CA ASP A 429 18.31 -47.01 -15.41
C ASP A 429 17.48 -47.61 -14.28
N LEU A 430 16.65 -46.79 -13.62
CA LEU A 430 15.70 -47.30 -12.63
C LEU A 430 14.80 -48.38 -13.23
N MET A 431 14.31 -48.19 -14.46
CA MET A 431 13.49 -49.17 -15.18
C MET A 431 14.28 -50.44 -15.52
N TYR A 432 15.48 -50.32 -16.07
CA TYR A 432 16.32 -51.44 -16.49
C TYR A 432 16.79 -52.30 -15.33
N ILE A 433 17.10 -51.70 -14.17
CA ILE A 433 17.40 -52.44 -12.94
C ILE A 433 16.24 -53.36 -12.54
N GLN A 434 14.98 -52.89 -12.62
CA GLN A 434 13.83 -53.73 -12.28
C GLN A 434 13.42 -54.69 -13.41
N MET A 435 13.73 -54.32 -14.66
CA MET A 435 13.39 -55.11 -15.85
C MET A 435 14.30 -56.32 -16.00
N TYR A 436 15.61 -56.11 -15.86
CA TYR A 436 16.64 -57.14 -16.00
C TYR A 436 17.09 -57.75 -14.67
N GLY A 437 16.71 -57.13 -13.54
CA GLY A 437 17.16 -57.52 -12.20
C GLY A 437 18.50 -56.87 -11.86
N CYS A 438 18.68 -56.58 -10.56
CA CYS A 438 19.89 -55.92 -10.06
C CYS A 438 21.18 -56.74 -10.27
N ASP A 439 21.04 -58.04 -10.52
CA ASP A 439 22.12 -58.98 -10.83
C ASP A 439 22.68 -58.84 -12.25
N ASN A 440 21.91 -58.24 -13.18
CA ASN A 440 22.31 -58.12 -14.60
C ASN A 440 22.50 -56.68 -15.07
N TYR A 441 22.02 -55.67 -14.33
CA TYR A 441 22.11 -54.28 -14.74
C TYR A 441 22.22 -53.33 -13.54
N GLY A 442 22.99 -52.25 -13.69
CA GLY A 442 23.08 -51.12 -12.74
C GLY A 442 24.06 -51.28 -11.58
N TYR A 443 24.39 -52.50 -11.16
CA TYR A 443 25.25 -52.76 -9.98
C TYR A 443 26.56 -53.50 -10.27
N GLU A 444 27.06 -53.45 -11.51
CA GLU A 444 28.28 -54.16 -11.93
C GLU A 444 29.51 -53.82 -11.07
N SER A 445 29.64 -52.55 -10.64
CA SER A 445 30.76 -52.06 -9.82
C SER A 445 30.53 -52.19 -8.31
N THR A 446 29.29 -52.43 -7.87
CA THR A 446 28.93 -52.59 -6.45
C THR A 446 27.90 -53.71 -6.26
N PRO A 447 28.28 -54.98 -6.48
CA PRO A 447 27.33 -56.10 -6.44
C PRO A 447 26.67 -56.30 -5.07
N GLU A 448 27.34 -55.88 -3.99
CA GLU A 448 26.84 -56.01 -2.61
C GLU A 448 25.54 -55.23 -2.33
N LYS A 449 25.17 -54.28 -3.20
CA LYS A 449 23.94 -53.50 -3.08
C LYS A 449 22.70 -54.25 -3.61
N CYS A 450 22.90 -55.29 -4.42
CA CYS A 450 21.86 -56.17 -4.93
C CYS A 450 21.63 -57.32 -3.93
N THR A 451 20.62 -57.19 -3.07
CA THR A 451 20.40 -58.16 -1.97
C THR A 451 19.47 -59.31 -2.35
N SER A 452 18.47 -59.07 -3.18
CA SER A 452 17.47 -60.07 -3.57
C SER A 452 16.99 -59.82 -5.01
N PRO A 453 17.75 -60.25 -6.02
CA PRO A 453 17.43 -59.98 -7.42
C PRO A 453 16.06 -60.55 -7.79
N SER A 454 15.20 -59.71 -8.35
CA SER A 454 13.91 -60.09 -8.90
C SER A 454 13.67 -59.34 -10.21
N ARG A 455 13.15 -60.04 -11.22
CA ARG A 455 12.94 -59.47 -12.56
C ARG A 455 11.46 -59.30 -12.80
N MET A 456 11.05 -58.07 -13.08
CA MET A 456 9.64 -57.73 -13.33
C MET A 456 9.52 -56.92 -14.63
N PRO A 457 9.81 -57.50 -15.81
CA PRO A 457 9.97 -56.74 -17.05
C PRO A 457 8.71 -55.99 -17.46
N ASN A 458 7.57 -56.66 -17.55
CA ASN A 458 6.31 -56.03 -17.99
C ASN A 458 5.84 -54.95 -17.00
N PHE A 459 5.95 -55.23 -15.70
CA PHE A 459 5.52 -54.29 -14.67
C PHE A 459 6.44 -53.07 -14.59
N SER A 460 7.76 -53.27 -14.71
CA SER A 460 8.74 -52.18 -14.73
C SER A 460 8.46 -51.22 -15.89
N ILE A 461 8.31 -51.75 -17.11
CA ILE A 461 8.02 -50.94 -18.30
C ILE A 461 6.74 -50.13 -18.08
N PHE A 462 5.65 -50.77 -17.64
CA PHE A 462 4.39 -50.09 -17.40
C PHE A 462 4.52 -49.00 -16.33
N PHE A 463 5.14 -49.33 -15.19
CA PHE A 463 5.33 -48.42 -14.07
C PHE A 463 6.11 -47.17 -14.48
N PHE A 464 7.29 -47.32 -15.08
CA PHE A 464 8.14 -46.17 -15.41
C PHE A 464 7.62 -45.38 -16.61
N ILE A 465 7.12 -46.02 -17.67
CA ILE A 465 6.58 -45.29 -18.83
C ILE A 465 5.33 -44.50 -18.44
N SER A 466 4.41 -45.09 -17.67
CA SER A 466 3.22 -44.37 -17.20
C SER A 466 3.59 -43.23 -16.25
N PHE A 467 4.57 -43.43 -15.35
CA PHE A 467 5.10 -42.38 -14.49
C PHE A 467 5.66 -41.20 -15.29
N ILE A 468 6.49 -41.47 -16.31
CA ILE A 468 7.13 -40.45 -17.13
C ILE A 468 6.12 -39.67 -17.97
N ILE A 469 5.14 -40.34 -18.57
CA ILE A 469 4.08 -39.67 -19.33
C ILE A 469 3.25 -38.76 -18.43
N ILE A 470 2.80 -39.25 -17.28
CA ILE A 470 1.94 -38.50 -16.37
C ILE A 470 2.71 -37.33 -15.74
N SER A 471 3.94 -37.55 -15.26
CA SER A 471 4.77 -36.48 -14.69
C SER A 471 5.15 -35.43 -15.73
N GLY A 472 5.47 -35.84 -16.95
CA GLY A 472 5.70 -34.92 -18.07
C GLY A 472 4.49 -34.04 -18.38
N LEU A 473 3.29 -34.60 -18.43
CA LEU A 473 2.05 -33.83 -18.62
C LEU A 473 1.82 -32.82 -17.49
N ILE A 474 2.05 -33.22 -16.24
CA ILE A 474 1.93 -32.33 -15.07
C ILE A 474 2.93 -31.18 -15.16
N ILE A 475 4.19 -31.45 -15.51
CA ILE A 475 5.24 -30.43 -15.64
C ILE A 475 4.93 -29.48 -16.80
N ILE A 476 4.47 -29.98 -17.95
CA ILE A 476 4.06 -29.13 -19.08
C ILE A 476 2.90 -28.22 -18.66
N ASN A 477 1.89 -28.74 -17.96
CA ASN A 477 0.78 -27.95 -17.45
C ASN A 477 1.24 -26.89 -16.44
N LEU A 478 2.25 -27.19 -15.61
CA LEU A 478 2.87 -26.22 -14.71
C LEU A 478 3.53 -25.08 -15.49
N VAL A 479 4.32 -25.39 -16.52
CA VAL A 479 4.99 -24.38 -17.37
C VAL A 479 3.96 -23.51 -18.09
N ILE A 480 2.92 -24.13 -18.67
CA ILE A 480 1.82 -23.40 -19.32
C ILE A 480 1.13 -22.48 -18.32
N GLY A 481 0.83 -22.97 -17.12
CA GLY A 481 0.20 -22.17 -16.05
C GLY A 481 1.03 -20.93 -15.68
N VAL A 482 2.35 -21.08 -15.55
CA VAL A 482 3.26 -19.96 -15.27
C VAL A 482 3.33 -18.97 -16.42
N ILE A 483 3.42 -19.45 -17.66
CA ILE A 483 3.48 -18.58 -18.85
C ILE A 483 2.19 -17.78 -19.00
N ILE A 484 1.03 -18.44 -18.88
CA ILE A 484 -0.27 -17.76 -18.95
C ILE A 484 -0.37 -16.67 -17.87
N GLN A 485 0.02 -16.98 -16.63
CA GLN A 485 0.04 -16.01 -15.53
C GLN A 485 1.02 -14.85 -15.77
N SER A 486 2.07 -15.03 -16.57
CA SER A 486 3.00 -13.95 -16.90
C SER A 486 2.52 -13.05 -18.04
N MET A 487 1.53 -13.50 -18.81
CA MET A 487 0.96 -12.77 -19.95
C MET A 487 -0.27 -11.91 -19.59
N PHE A 488 -0.89 -12.17 -18.44
CA PHE A 488 -2.03 -11.46 -17.87
C PHE A 488 -1.66 -10.91 -16.50
#